data_AF-A0A7C4VH60-F1
#
_entry.id   AF-A0A7C4VH60-F1
#
_cell.length_a   1.000
_cell.length_b   1.000
_cell.length_c   1.000
_cell.angle_alpha   90.00
_cell.angle_beta   90.00
_cell.angle_gamma   90.00
#
_symmetry.space_group_name_H-M   'P 1'
#
loop_
_entity.id
_entity.type
_entity.pdbx_description
1 polymer ?
#
loop_
_entity_poly.entity_id
_entity_poly.type
_entity_poly.pdbx_seq_one_letter_code
_entity_poly.pdbx_strand_id
1 'polypeptide(L)'
;MQKPQKSQTSKRHRVSLTKATGWILLSLGATALAGSILYSSQISAFIGLGLIFWGAILTYIQTEEYIKQNLLDATALPPLITLNQTLQELDYNGKAIYLPPKYFKNPETTKAYIPKQKEGKLPTPEQIQEQENKLFIENPQGMLITPPGAELTKLFEKTLETNFTRVDLQYLQQNLPKLFIENLEIAQNFEIETENNKVHVKIENSTYKNLAKLNTQLSNLYTSLGCPLSSAIASALAKATGKPIIIQNQRISEDGKDIEIEYGIIQEEQTEK
;
A
#
# COMPACT_ATOMS: atom_id res chain seq x y z
N MET A 1 -16.18 3.82 -54.19
CA MET A 1 -15.52 5.05 -53.71
C MET A 1 -16.48 5.79 -52.78
N GLN A 2 -16.46 5.45 -51.48
CA GLN A 2 -17.25 6.14 -50.46
C GLN A 2 -16.35 7.16 -49.75
N LYS A 3 -16.79 8.42 -49.69
CA LYS A 3 -16.11 9.51 -48.97
C LYS A 3 -16.15 9.24 -47.46
N PRO A 4 -15.09 9.57 -46.70
CA PRO A 4 -15.11 9.43 -45.25
C PRO A 4 -15.89 10.58 -44.61
N GLN A 5 -16.81 10.22 -43.73
CA GLN A 5 -17.61 11.11 -42.89
C GLN A 5 -16.78 11.53 -41.67
N LYS A 6 -16.44 12.81 -41.56
CA LYS A 6 -15.74 13.38 -40.41
C LYS A 6 -16.66 13.35 -39.18
N SER A 7 -16.30 12.57 -38.16
CA SER A 7 -16.91 12.64 -36.83
C SER A 7 -16.30 13.81 -36.06
N GLN A 8 -17.05 14.89 -35.88
CA GLN A 8 -16.76 15.91 -34.89
C GLN A 8 -17.25 15.42 -33.53
N THR A 9 -16.35 14.88 -32.71
CA THR A 9 -16.63 14.65 -31.29
C THR A 9 -16.47 15.96 -30.53
N SER A 10 -17.60 16.59 -30.21
CA SER A 10 -17.68 17.71 -29.27
C SER A 10 -17.19 17.25 -27.89
N LYS A 11 -16.05 17.77 -27.44
CA LYS A 11 -15.53 17.60 -26.08
C LYS A 11 -16.39 18.41 -25.11
N ARG A 12 -17.44 17.79 -24.58
CA ARG A 12 -18.25 18.38 -23.50
C ARG A 12 -17.52 18.16 -22.18
N HIS A 13 -16.83 19.19 -21.71
CA HIS A 13 -16.20 19.21 -20.39
C HIS A 13 -17.30 19.07 -19.32
N ARG A 14 -17.57 17.85 -18.87
CA ARG A 14 -18.46 17.61 -17.73
C ARG A 14 -17.70 18.03 -16.48
N VAL A 15 -17.83 19.31 -16.10
CA VAL A 15 -17.61 19.71 -14.71
C VAL A 15 -18.54 18.84 -13.88
N SER A 16 -17.99 18.06 -12.94
CA SER A 16 -18.84 17.23 -12.08
C SER A 16 -19.84 18.14 -11.38
N LEU A 17 -21.12 17.78 -11.44
CA LEU A 17 -22.25 18.56 -10.90
C LEU A 17 -21.98 19.04 -9.46
N THR A 18 -21.24 18.24 -8.70
CA THR A 18 -20.82 18.47 -7.30
C THR A 18 -19.72 19.51 -7.15
N LYS A 19 -18.78 19.64 -8.10
CA LYS A 19 -17.75 20.70 -8.11
C LYS A 19 -18.41 22.05 -8.36
N ALA A 20 -19.41 22.09 -9.24
CA ALA A 20 -20.21 23.29 -9.44
C ALA A 20 -20.95 23.68 -8.14
N THR A 21 -21.51 22.72 -7.39
CA THR A 21 -22.19 23.00 -6.11
C THR A 21 -21.27 23.64 -5.07
N GLY A 22 -20.05 23.12 -4.88
CA GLY A 22 -19.07 23.69 -3.94
C GLY A 22 -18.70 25.14 -4.27
N TRP A 23 -18.40 25.42 -5.54
CA TRP A 23 -18.10 26.77 -6.01
C TRP A 23 -19.29 27.73 -5.91
N ILE A 24 -20.51 27.25 -6.19
CA ILE A 24 -21.74 28.06 -6.04
C ILE A 24 -21.93 28.46 -4.58
N LEU A 25 -21.77 27.53 -3.64
CA LEU A 25 -21.87 27.79 -2.20
C LEU A 25 -20.82 28.81 -1.73
N LEU A 26 -19.58 28.67 -2.19
CA LEU A 26 -18.50 29.62 -1.88
C LEU A 26 -18.80 31.02 -2.42
N SER A 27 -19.20 31.14 -3.69
CA SER A 27 -19.53 32.44 -4.31
C SER A 27 -20.74 33.10 -3.66
N LEU A 28 -21.80 32.32 -3.38
CA LEU A 28 -23.00 32.83 -2.72
C LEU A 28 -22.69 33.27 -1.27
N GLY A 29 -21.91 32.48 -0.55
CA GLY A 29 -21.47 32.80 0.81
C GLY A 29 -20.63 34.07 0.88
N ALA A 30 -19.66 34.23 -0.04
CA ALA A 30 -18.85 35.44 -0.15
C ALA A 30 -19.70 36.68 -0.47
N THR A 31 -20.68 36.55 -1.35
CA THR A 31 -21.60 37.63 -1.71
C THR A 31 -22.48 38.03 -0.52
N ALA A 32 -23.03 37.06 0.21
CA ALA A 32 -23.82 37.31 1.41
C ALA A 32 -22.99 37.97 2.52
N LEU A 33 -21.73 37.56 2.68
CA LEU A 33 -20.81 38.15 3.65
C LEU A 33 -20.47 39.60 3.27
N ALA A 34 -20.16 39.88 2.01
CA ALA A 34 -19.91 41.24 1.54
C ALA A 34 -21.15 42.15 1.69
N GLY A 35 -22.32 41.62 1.35
CA GLY A 35 -23.60 42.31 1.56
C GLY A 35 -23.88 42.60 3.03
N SER A 36 -23.51 41.69 3.94
CA SER A 36 -23.71 41.88 5.39
C SER A 36 -22.99 43.11 5.95
N ILE A 37 -21.83 43.46 5.38
CA ILE A 37 -21.05 44.64 5.76
C ILE A 37 -21.77 45.91 5.31
N LEU A 38 -22.34 45.92 4.10
CA LEU A 38 -23.05 47.09 3.55
C LEU A 38 -24.37 47.37 4.26
N TYR A 39 -25.08 46.33 4.69
CA TYR A 39 -26.40 46.43 5.32
C TYR A 39 -26.37 46.28 6.85
N SER A 40 -25.18 46.16 7.46
CA SER A 40 -24.99 45.93 8.90
C SER A 40 -25.85 44.79 9.48
N SER A 41 -26.04 43.72 8.70
CA SER A 41 -26.94 42.61 9.04
C SER A 41 -26.17 41.42 9.61
N GLN A 42 -26.35 41.15 10.90
CA GLN A 42 -25.73 39.99 11.57
C GLN A 42 -26.25 38.65 11.01
N ILE A 43 -27.54 38.57 10.68
CA ILE A 43 -28.17 37.34 10.14
C ILE A 43 -27.52 36.96 8.82
N SER A 44 -27.31 37.94 7.93
CA SER A 44 -26.66 37.73 6.63
C SER A 44 -25.21 37.30 6.78
N ALA A 45 -24.49 37.82 7.79
CA ALA A 45 -23.12 37.43 8.08
C ALA A 45 -23.03 35.95 8.52
N PHE A 46 -23.93 35.49 9.40
CA PHE A 46 -23.98 34.08 9.82
C PHE A 46 -24.32 33.14 8.66
N ILE A 47 -25.27 33.52 7.80
CA ILE A 47 -25.61 32.75 6.60
C ILE A 47 -24.41 32.67 5.65
N GLY A 48 -23.74 33.81 5.40
CA GLY A 48 -22.56 33.88 4.55
C GLY A 48 -21.42 33.00 5.06
N LEU A 49 -21.13 33.04 6.36
CA LEU A 49 -20.11 32.21 6.99
C LEU A 49 -20.44 30.71 6.87
N GLY A 50 -21.70 30.32 7.12
CA GLY A 50 -22.15 28.94 6.98
C GLY A 50 -22.02 28.42 5.55
N LEU A 51 -22.39 29.23 4.55
CA LEU A 51 -22.25 28.88 3.14
C LEU A 51 -20.78 28.74 2.71
N ILE A 52 -19.90 29.63 3.18
CA ILE A 52 -18.46 29.52 2.95
C ILE A 52 -17.90 28.24 3.58
N PHE A 53 -18.27 27.96 4.84
CA PHE A 53 -17.83 26.77 5.56
C PHE A 53 -18.23 25.48 4.83
N TRP A 54 -19.51 25.31 4.50
CA TRP A 54 -19.98 24.14 3.76
C TRP A 54 -19.45 24.08 2.33
N GLY A 55 -19.31 25.22 1.67
CA GLY A 55 -18.68 25.31 0.34
C GLY A 55 -17.22 24.87 0.37
N ALA A 56 -16.47 25.27 1.39
CA ALA A 56 -15.07 24.88 1.59
C ALA A 56 -14.96 23.37 1.87
N ILE A 57 -15.78 22.83 2.79
CA ILE A 57 -15.83 21.39 3.09
C ILE A 57 -16.13 20.57 1.85
N LEU A 58 -17.17 20.90 1.09
CA LEU A 58 -17.55 20.14 -0.09
C LEU A 58 -16.49 20.20 -1.19
N THR A 59 -15.75 21.29 -1.27
CA THR A 59 -14.64 21.44 -2.22
C THR A 59 -13.41 20.66 -1.75
N TYR A 60 -13.14 20.64 -0.43
CA TYR A 60 -12.00 19.95 0.19
C TYR A 60 -12.15 18.42 0.22
N ILE A 61 -13.33 17.90 0.60
CA ILE A 61 -13.56 16.45 0.62
C ILE A 61 -13.45 15.83 -0.79
N GLN A 62 -13.64 16.62 -1.86
CA GLN A 62 -13.61 16.14 -3.24
C GLN A 62 -12.21 16.10 -3.88
N THR A 63 -11.14 16.54 -3.20
CA THR A 63 -9.78 16.43 -3.77
C THR A 63 -9.23 15.01 -3.74
N GLU A 64 -9.80 14.11 -2.94
CA GLU A 64 -9.43 12.70 -2.97
C GLU A 64 -10.21 11.96 -4.07
N GLU A 65 -9.50 11.29 -4.97
CA GLU A 65 -10.11 10.42 -5.97
C GLU A 65 -10.67 9.17 -5.27
N TYR A 66 -11.91 9.26 -4.79
CA TYR A 66 -12.57 8.12 -4.17
C TYR A 66 -12.85 7.03 -5.20
N ILE A 67 -12.09 5.94 -5.15
CA ILE A 67 -12.35 4.74 -5.92
C ILE A 67 -13.30 3.85 -5.13
N LYS A 68 -14.42 3.47 -5.75
CA LYS A 68 -15.33 2.49 -5.15
C LYS A 68 -14.56 1.20 -4.87
N GLN A 69 -14.69 0.67 -3.65
CA GLN A 69 -14.03 -0.57 -3.23
C GLN A 69 -14.24 -1.71 -4.24
N ASN A 70 -15.45 -1.89 -4.75
CA ASN A 70 -15.73 -2.94 -5.74
C ASN A 70 -14.92 -2.79 -7.05
N LEU A 71 -14.57 -1.56 -7.43
CA LEU A 71 -13.74 -1.31 -8.62
C LEU A 71 -12.27 -1.64 -8.34
N LEU A 72 -11.78 -1.28 -7.15
CA LEU A 72 -10.46 -1.68 -6.65
C LEU A 72 -10.34 -3.21 -6.57
N ASP A 73 -11.34 -3.87 -6.00
CA ASP A 73 -11.38 -5.33 -5.88
C ASP A 73 -11.40 -5.97 -7.28
N ALA A 74 -12.23 -5.47 -8.20
CA ALA A 74 -12.32 -6.01 -9.56
C ALA A 74 -11.01 -5.87 -10.37
N THR A 75 -10.14 -4.92 -10.05
CA THR A 75 -8.87 -4.72 -10.76
C THR A 75 -7.66 -5.32 -10.04
N ALA A 76 -7.66 -5.35 -8.70
CA ALA A 76 -6.54 -5.85 -7.90
C ALA A 76 -6.62 -7.36 -7.61
N LEU A 77 -7.82 -7.94 -7.49
CA LEU A 77 -7.98 -9.35 -7.18
C LEU A 77 -7.51 -10.29 -8.29
N PRO A 78 -7.88 -10.10 -9.57
CA PRO A 78 -7.57 -11.09 -10.59
C PRO A 78 -6.06 -11.36 -10.75
N PRO A 79 -5.17 -10.35 -10.79
CA PRO A 79 -3.73 -10.61 -10.84
C PRO A 79 -3.21 -11.43 -9.65
N LEU A 80 -3.74 -11.20 -8.44
CA LEU A 80 -3.36 -11.96 -7.25
C LEU A 80 -3.87 -13.40 -7.31
N ILE A 81 -5.08 -13.62 -7.83
CA ILE A 81 -5.63 -14.97 -8.04
C ILE A 81 -4.77 -15.73 -9.06
N THR A 82 -4.42 -15.11 -10.18
CA THR A 82 -3.53 -15.70 -11.19
C THR A 82 -2.16 -16.04 -10.60
N LEU A 83 -1.59 -15.16 -9.77
CA LEU A 83 -0.32 -15.44 -9.10
C LEU A 83 -0.45 -16.63 -8.15
N ASN A 84 -1.51 -16.69 -7.34
CA ASN A 84 -1.77 -17.82 -6.44
C ASN A 84 -1.90 -19.15 -7.20
N GLN A 85 -2.64 -19.15 -8.30
CA GLN A 85 -2.78 -20.32 -9.18
C GLN A 85 -1.44 -20.73 -9.79
N THR A 86 -0.67 -19.76 -10.30
CA THR A 86 0.66 -20.02 -10.89
C THR A 86 1.62 -20.65 -9.88
N LEU A 87 1.64 -20.14 -8.64
CA LEU A 87 2.48 -20.70 -7.57
C LEU A 87 2.07 -22.15 -7.24
N GLN A 88 0.77 -22.44 -7.22
CA GLN A 88 0.26 -23.79 -6.97
C GLN A 88 0.57 -24.76 -8.12
N GLU A 89 0.31 -24.35 -9.37
CA GLU A 89 0.54 -25.18 -10.55
C GLU A 89 2.03 -25.51 -10.75
N LEU A 90 2.91 -24.57 -10.39
CA LEU A 90 4.36 -24.77 -10.47
C LEU A 90 4.97 -25.39 -9.19
N ASP A 91 4.13 -25.76 -8.23
CA ASP A 91 4.49 -26.42 -6.97
C ASP A 91 5.47 -25.62 -6.09
N TYR A 92 5.24 -24.31 -6.00
CA TYR A 92 5.97 -23.40 -5.10
C TYR A 92 5.31 -23.37 -3.73
N ASN A 93 5.92 -24.06 -2.77
CA ASN A 93 5.38 -24.25 -1.43
C ASN A 93 6.15 -23.48 -0.33
N GLY A 94 7.24 -22.82 -0.69
CA GLY A 94 8.05 -22.03 0.24
C GLY A 94 7.36 -20.73 0.68
N LYS A 95 7.74 -20.24 1.86
CA LYS A 95 7.37 -18.88 2.28
C LYS A 95 8.25 -17.86 1.56
N ALA A 96 7.65 -16.76 1.14
CA ALA A 96 8.36 -15.67 0.50
C ALA A 96 9.35 -15.02 1.46
N ILE A 97 10.55 -14.78 0.96
CA ILE A 97 11.64 -14.11 1.65
C ILE A 97 11.86 -12.76 1.00
N TYR A 98 11.56 -11.69 1.73
CA TYR A 98 11.75 -10.32 1.30
C TYR A 98 13.23 -9.99 1.38
N LEU A 99 13.83 -9.70 0.23
CA LEU A 99 15.27 -9.54 0.13
C LEU A 99 15.67 -8.08 0.40
N PRO A 100 16.72 -7.83 1.19
CA PRO A 100 17.23 -6.50 1.46
C PRO A 100 18.02 -5.93 0.26
N PRO A 101 18.29 -4.61 0.23
CA PRO A 101 18.92 -3.92 -0.90
C PRO A 101 20.23 -4.53 -1.41
N LYS A 102 21.04 -5.12 -0.53
CA LYS A 102 22.33 -5.76 -0.89
C LYS A 102 22.20 -6.88 -1.92
N TYR A 103 21.02 -7.46 -2.10
CA TYR A 103 20.75 -8.51 -3.08
C TYR A 103 20.63 -7.99 -4.52
N PHE A 104 20.57 -6.67 -4.71
CA PHE A 104 20.24 -6.07 -6.01
C PHE A 104 21.32 -5.09 -6.46
N LYS A 105 21.47 -4.94 -7.78
CA LYS A 105 22.37 -3.92 -8.34
C LYS A 105 21.81 -2.53 -8.12
N ASN A 106 20.48 -2.39 -8.19
CA ASN A 106 19.78 -1.18 -7.82
C ASN A 106 19.21 -1.32 -6.40
N PRO A 107 19.67 -0.52 -5.42
CA PRO A 107 19.19 -0.61 -4.04
C PRO A 107 17.71 -0.24 -3.88
N GLU A 108 17.10 0.43 -4.87
CA GLU A 108 15.66 0.74 -4.90
C GLU A 108 14.79 -0.46 -5.32
N THR A 109 15.41 -1.52 -5.87
CA THR A 109 14.69 -2.73 -6.26
C THR A 109 14.07 -3.39 -5.04
N THR A 110 12.78 -3.73 -5.14
CA THR A 110 12.04 -4.47 -4.10
C THR A 110 11.55 -5.78 -4.70
N LYS A 111 12.14 -6.90 -4.28
CA LYS A 111 11.72 -8.24 -4.72
C LYS A 111 11.66 -9.21 -3.54
N ALA A 112 10.79 -10.20 -3.68
CA ALA A 112 10.70 -11.34 -2.79
C ALA A 112 11.13 -12.61 -3.52
N TYR A 113 11.88 -13.45 -2.84
CA TYR A 113 12.27 -14.77 -3.29
C TYR A 113 11.32 -15.81 -2.70
N ILE A 114 10.66 -16.60 -3.56
CA ILE A 114 9.81 -17.72 -3.15
C ILE A 114 10.56 -19.02 -3.45
N PRO A 115 11.05 -19.74 -2.44
CA PRO A 115 11.66 -21.04 -2.66
C PRO A 115 10.64 -22.05 -3.16
N LYS A 116 11.05 -22.96 -4.05
CA LYS A 116 10.15 -24.00 -4.54
C LYS A 116 9.69 -24.94 -3.42
N GLN A 117 10.61 -25.30 -2.53
CA GLN A 117 10.35 -26.17 -1.38
C GLN A 117 10.28 -25.38 -0.07
N LYS A 118 9.57 -25.92 0.94
CA LYS A 118 9.36 -25.28 2.25
C LYS A 118 10.66 -24.91 2.98
N GLU A 119 11.67 -25.77 2.87
CA GLU A 119 12.99 -25.60 3.49
C GLU A 119 14.06 -25.23 2.44
N GLY A 120 13.66 -24.48 1.40
CA GLY A 120 14.58 -24.03 0.37
C GLY A 120 15.68 -23.14 0.94
N LYS A 121 16.91 -23.34 0.47
CA LYS A 121 18.04 -22.49 0.83
C LYS A 121 17.82 -21.06 0.33
N LEU A 122 18.25 -20.08 1.13
CA LEU A 122 18.30 -18.69 0.69
C LEU A 122 19.44 -18.52 -0.33
N PRO A 123 19.21 -17.89 -1.50
CA PRO A 123 20.27 -17.54 -2.43
C PRO A 123 21.25 -16.53 -1.79
N THR A 124 22.48 -16.47 -2.28
CA THR A 124 23.42 -15.41 -1.89
C THR A 124 23.12 -14.10 -2.64
N PRO A 125 23.57 -12.94 -2.13
CA PRO A 125 23.44 -11.68 -2.84
C PRO A 125 24.01 -11.72 -4.27
N GLU A 126 25.16 -12.35 -4.46
CA GLU A 126 25.83 -12.46 -5.77
C GLU A 126 24.97 -13.23 -6.78
N GLN A 127 24.37 -14.34 -6.35
CA GLN A 127 23.49 -15.15 -7.19
C GLN A 127 22.26 -14.36 -7.66
N ILE A 128 21.65 -13.55 -6.78
CA ILE A 128 20.52 -12.71 -7.15
C ILE A 128 20.94 -11.57 -8.07
N GLN A 129 22.08 -10.92 -7.84
CA GLN A 129 22.56 -9.83 -8.71
C GLN A 129 22.86 -10.30 -10.16
N GLU A 130 23.33 -11.54 -10.34
CA GLU A 130 23.52 -12.15 -11.67
C GLU A 130 22.20 -12.46 -12.37
N GLN A 131 21.17 -12.82 -11.59
CA GLN A 131 19.89 -13.30 -12.10
C GLN A 131 18.74 -12.33 -11.83
N GLU A 132 19.04 -11.06 -11.53
CA GLU A 132 18.06 -10.08 -11.04
C GLU A 132 16.86 -9.92 -11.99
N ASN A 133 17.08 -10.04 -13.30
CA ASN A 133 16.03 -9.90 -14.32
C ASN A 133 15.29 -11.20 -14.65
N LYS A 134 15.66 -12.33 -14.04
CA LYS A 134 14.99 -13.61 -14.25
C LYS A 134 13.87 -13.78 -13.24
N LEU A 135 12.73 -14.30 -13.70
CA LEU A 135 11.63 -14.69 -12.82
C LEU A 135 11.94 -16.00 -12.07
N PHE A 136 12.65 -16.92 -12.72
CA PHE A 136 13.01 -18.23 -12.17
C PHE A 136 14.50 -18.29 -11.87
N ILE A 137 14.84 -18.73 -10.66
CA ILE A 137 16.21 -18.94 -10.18
C ILE A 137 16.42 -20.45 -10.10
N GLU A 138 17.51 -20.95 -10.68
CA GLU A 138 17.77 -22.39 -10.75
C GLU A 138 18.51 -22.93 -9.52
N ASN A 139 19.37 -22.12 -8.89
CA ASN A 139 20.19 -22.54 -7.77
C ASN A 139 20.34 -21.42 -6.72
N PRO A 140 19.68 -21.54 -5.55
CA PRO A 140 18.64 -22.51 -5.20
C PRO A 140 17.33 -22.29 -5.99
N GLN A 141 16.63 -23.39 -6.31
CA GLN A 141 15.38 -23.35 -7.09
C GLN A 141 14.32 -22.47 -6.42
N GLY A 142 13.96 -21.38 -7.09
CA GLY A 142 13.00 -20.42 -6.57
C GLY A 142 12.45 -19.49 -7.64
N MET A 143 11.57 -18.59 -7.21
CA MET A 143 10.98 -17.55 -8.05
C MET A 143 11.31 -16.19 -7.44
N LEU A 144 11.73 -15.24 -8.26
CA LEU A 144 12.02 -13.88 -7.86
C LEU A 144 10.93 -12.95 -8.40
N ILE A 145 10.06 -12.46 -7.51
CA ILE A 145 8.88 -11.67 -7.89
C ILE A 145 8.92 -10.28 -7.28
N THR A 146 8.21 -9.34 -7.91
CA THR A 146 7.83 -8.10 -7.26
C THR A 146 6.68 -8.40 -6.28
N PRO A 147 6.84 -8.16 -4.97
CA PRO A 147 5.82 -8.48 -4.01
C PRO A 147 4.64 -7.49 -4.10
N PRO A 148 3.41 -7.90 -3.71
CA PRO A 148 2.21 -7.10 -3.87
C PRO A 148 2.23 -5.79 -3.06
N GLY A 149 3.08 -5.69 -2.04
CA GLY A 149 3.29 -4.48 -1.25
C GLY A 149 4.42 -3.56 -1.74
N ALA A 150 5.09 -3.87 -2.86
CA ALA A 150 6.25 -3.09 -3.30
C ALA A 150 5.93 -1.61 -3.56
N GLU A 151 4.83 -1.32 -4.28
CA GLU A 151 4.43 0.06 -4.57
C GLU A 151 3.84 0.77 -3.35
N LEU A 152 3.20 0.02 -2.43
CA LEU A 152 2.78 0.57 -1.13
C LEU A 152 3.99 0.97 -0.28
N THR A 153 5.08 0.22 -0.33
CA THR A 153 6.34 0.58 0.36
C THR A 153 6.90 1.90 -0.17
N LYS A 154 6.90 2.09 -1.50
CA LYS A 154 7.31 3.37 -2.10
C LYS A 154 6.39 4.52 -1.73
N LEU A 155 5.08 4.25 -1.60
CA LEU A 155 4.13 5.24 -1.08
C LEU A 155 4.50 5.64 0.35
N PHE A 156 4.84 4.69 1.22
CA PHE A 156 5.27 4.96 2.59
C PHE A 156 6.53 5.83 2.62
N GLU A 157 7.54 5.47 1.83
CA GLU A 157 8.78 6.24 1.66
C GLU A 157 8.50 7.67 1.20
N LYS A 158 7.62 7.84 0.20
CA LYS A 158 7.23 9.15 -0.31
C LYS A 158 6.49 9.99 0.74
N THR A 159 5.55 9.40 1.47
CA THR A 159 4.76 10.10 2.50
C THR A 159 5.60 10.50 3.69
N LEU A 160 6.60 9.69 4.06
CA LEU A 160 7.58 10.01 5.12
C LEU A 160 8.76 10.85 4.62
N GLU A 161 8.78 11.20 3.33
CA GLU A 161 9.87 11.94 2.67
C GLU A 161 11.27 11.33 2.93
N THR A 162 11.33 10.00 3.02
CA THR A 162 12.55 9.26 3.35
C THR A 162 12.69 8.00 2.51
N ASN A 163 13.89 7.44 2.47
CA ASN A 163 14.15 6.16 1.83
C ASN A 163 14.49 5.12 2.89
N PHE A 164 13.78 3.99 2.91
CA PHE A 164 13.97 2.99 3.96
C PHE A 164 15.30 2.25 3.88
N THR A 165 16.06 2.38 2.79
CA THR A 165 17.45 1.88 2.71
C THR A 165 18.42 2.69 3.56
N ARG A 166 18.02 3.87 4.06
CA ARG A 166 18.88 4.81 4.80
C ARG A 166 18.51 4.94 6.28
N VAL A 167 17.54 4.17 6.75
CA VAL A 167 17.02 4.23 8.12
C VAL A 167 17.19 2.87 8.78
N ASP A 168 17.05 2.83 10.10
CA ASP A 168 17.09 1.61 10.88
C ASP A 168 15.68 1.16 11.31
N LEU A 169 15.63 0.02 12.01
CA LEU A 169 14.38 -0.53 12.54
C LEU A 169 13.73 0.41 13.56
N GLN A 170 14.52 1.13 14.35
CA GLN A 170 14.01 2.06 15.36
C GLN A 170 13.26 3.22 14.72
N TYR A 171 13.76 3.73 13.58
CA TYR A 171 13.05 4.73 12.79
C TYR A 171 11.68 4.22 12.34
N LEU A 172 11.59 2.99 11.83
CA LEU A 172 10.31 2.41 11.44
C LEU A 172 9.36 2.27 12.63
N GLN A 173 9.86 1.87 13.80
CA GLN A 173 9.04 1.75 15.00
C GLN A 173 8.44 3.08 15.45
N GLN A 174 9.15 4.18 15.24
CA GLN A 174 8.70 5.52 15.61
C GLN A 174 7.77 6.16 14.57
N ASN A 175 7.99 5.87 13.28
CA ASN A 175 7.34 6.59 12.19
C ASN A 175 6.20 5.82 11.50
N LEU A 176 6.21 4.48 11.50
CA LEU A 176 5.10 3.70 10.95
C LEU A 176 3.77 3.90 11.70
N PRO A 177 3.73 4.01 13.04
CA PRO A 177 2.48 4.33 13.73
C PRO A 177 1.85 5.63 13.25
N LYS A 178 2.66 6.70 13.19
CA LYS A 178 2.24 8.01 12.70
C LYS A 178 1.77 7.95 11.23
N LEU A 179 2.52 7.23 10.39
CA LEU A 179 2.18 7.05 8.98
C LEU A 179 0.79 6.41 8.81
N PHE A 180 0.51 5.34 9.54
CA PHE A 180 -0.73 4.56 9.39
C PHE A 180 -1.95 5.26 9.98
N ILE A 181 -1.76 5.96 11.11
CA ILE A 181 -2.86 6.60 11.85
C ILE A 181 -3.13 8.02 11.33
N GLU A 182 -2.10 8.86 11.21
CA GLU A 182 -2.26 10.28 10.92
C GLU A 182 -2.12 10.61 9.43
N ASN A 183 -1.11 10.04 8.76
CA ASN A 183 -0.79 10.48 7.39
C ASN A 183 -1.63 9.77 6.33
N LEU A 184 -1.88 8.48 6.50
CA LEU A 184 -2.66 7.67 5.57
C LEU A 184 -4.08 7.40 6.07
N GLU A 185 -4.34 7.58 7.37
CA GLU A 185 -5.64 7.33 8.00
C GLU A 185 -6.21 5.93 7.68
N ILE A 186 -5.34 4.92 7.59
CA ILE A 186 -5.70 3.54 7.22
C ILE A 186 -5.86 2.61 8.43
N ALA A 187 -5.59 3.09 9.64
CA ALA A 187 -5.73 2.37 10.89
C ALA A 187 -6.06 3.33 12.04
N GLN A 188 -6.77 2.85 13.06
CA GLN A 188 -6.99 3.63 14.29
C GLN A 188 -5.80 3.52 15.25
N ASN A 189 -5.19 2.34 15.31
CA ASN A 189 -4.02 2.07 16.14
C ASN A 189 -3.02 1.21 15.35
N PHE A 190 -1.75 1.39 15.62
CA PHE A 190 -0.66 0.65 15.02
C PHE A 190 0.47 0.50 16.04
N GLU A 191 0.78 -0.73 16.38
CA GLU A 191 1.84 -1.11 17.32
C GLU A 191 2.88 -1.96 16.60
N ILE A 192 4.15 -1.71 16.89
CA ILE A 192 5.27 -2.44 16.31
C ILE A 192 6.34 -2.70 17.37
N GLU A 193 6.50 -3.97 17.70
CA GLU A 193 7.41 -4.44 18.73
C GLU A 193 8.45 -5.37 18.13
N THR A 194 9.65 -5.36 18.69
CA THR A 194 10.75 -6.22 18.24
C THR A 194 11.27 -7.02 19.41
N GLU A 195 11.21 -8.35 19.30
CA GLU A 195 11.73 -9.28 20.30
C GLU A 195 12.45 -10.44 19.61
N ASN A 196 13.69 -10.75 20.02
CA ASN A 196 14.40 -11.97 19.60
C ASN A 196 14.40 -12.24 18.08
N ASN A 197 14.79 -11.25 17.25
CA ASN A 197 14.75 -11.29 15.78
C ASN A 197 13.36 -11.46 15.17
N LYS A 198 12.30 -11.26 15.95
CA LYS A 198 10.93 -11.18 15.46
C LYS A 198 10.44 -9.75 15.56
N VAL A 199 9.62 -9.36 14.60
CA VAL A 199 8.89 -8.09 14.65
C VAL A 199 7.41 -8.45 14.70
N HIS A 200 6.74 -8.02 15.76
CA HIS A 200 5.29 -8.15 15.90
C HIS A 200 4.64 -6.82 15.51
N VAL A 201 3.66 -6.88 14.62
CA VAL A 201 2.89 -5.72 14.20
C VAL A 201 1.42 -5.99 14.46
N LYS A 202 0.77 -5.04 15.13
CA LYS A 202 -0.66 -5.05 15.40
C LYS A 202 -1.29 -3.80 14.82
N ILE A 203 -2.35 -3.98 14.04
CA ILE A 203 -3.08 -2.91 13.36
C ILE A 203 -4.54 -3.05 13.74
N GLU A 204 -5.12 -2.02 14.37
CA GLU A 204 -6.52 -2.06 14.82
C GLU A 204 -7.41 -1.16 13.96
N ASN A 205 -8.64 -1.63 13.73
CA ASN A 205 -9.65 -0.93 12.92
C ASN A 205 -9.15 -0.46 11.55
N SER A 206 -8.46 -1.32 10.84
CA SER A 206 -7.95 -0.99 9.51
C SER A 206 -9.08 -0.72 8.51
N THR A 207 -8.86 0.22 7.58
CA THR A 207 -9.75 0.44 6.42
C THR A 207 -9.73 -0.75 5.44
N TYR A 208 -8.73 -1.62 5.56
CA TYR A 208 -8.54 -2.85 4.77
C TYR A 208 -9.43 -4.03 5.22
N LYS A 209 -10.65 -3.78 5.71
CA LYS A 209 -11.57 -4.80 6.28
C LYS A 209 -11.87 -5.98 5.36
N ASN A 210 -11.82 -5.75 4.04
CA ASN A 210 -12.07 -6.80 3.05
C ASN A 210 -10.88 -7.76 2.85
N LEU A 211 -9.71 -7.54 3.47
CA LEU A 211 -8.58 -8.48 3.42
C LEU A 211 -8.98 -9.88 3.92
N ALA A 212 -9.92 -9.97 4.87
CA ALA A 212 -10.46 -11.25 5.34
C ALA A 212 -11.15 -12.05 4.21
N LYS A 213 -11.86 -11.37 3.29
CA LYS A 213 -12.48 -12.01 2.12
C LYS A 213 -11.42 -12.52 1.15
N LEU A 214 -10.38 -11.72 0.90
CA LEU A 214 -9.25 -12.15 0.10
C LEU A 214 -8.57 -13.40 0.70
N ASN A 215 -8.52 -13.51 2.02
CA ASN A 215 -7.86 -14.64 2.71
C ASN A 215 -8.51 -15.99 2.38
N THR A 216 -9.84 -16.03 2.20
CA THR A 216 -10.54 -17.26 1.81
C THR A 216 -10.23 -17.71 0.38
N GLN A 217 -9.94 -16.77 -0.54
CA GLN A 217 -9.67 -17.06 -1.95
C GLN A 217 -8.17 -17.22 -2.26
N LEU A 218 -7.30 -16.61 -1.44
CA LEU A 218 -5.86 -16.51 -1.65
C LEU A 218 -5.05 -17.12 -0.50
N SER A 219 -5.62 -18.06 0.25
CA SER A 219 -5.04 -18.62 1.47
C SER A 219 -3.57 -19.04 1.33
N ASN A 220 -3.23 -19.74 0.23
CA ASN A 220 -1.86 -20.18 -0.05
C ASN A 220 -0.92 -19.00 -0.35
N LEU A 221 -1.34 -18.05 -1.19
CA LEU A 221 -0.57 -16.85 -1.48
C LEU A 221 -0.37 -15.98 -0.25
N TYR A 222 -1.39 -15.79 0.61
CA TYR A 222 -1.20 -15.03 1.85
C TYR A 222 -0.34 -15.75 2.87
N THR A 223 -0.42 -17.08 2.93
CA THR A 223 0.46 -17.87 3.79
C THR A 223 1.92 -17.81 3.33
N SER A 224 2.17 -17.66 2.03
CA SER A 224 3.52 -17.58 1.46
C SER A 224 4.04 -16.14 1.39
N LEU A 225 3.30 -15.24 0.75
CA LEU A 225 3.71 -13.89 0.35
C LEU A 225 3.11 -12.78 1.22
N GLY A 226 2.02 -13.05 1.94
CA GLY A 226 1.28 -12.03 2.70
C GLY A 226 0.35 -11.18 1.83
N CYS A 227 -0.47 -10.36 2.49
CA CYS A 227 -1.34 -9.40 1.82
C CYS A 227 -0.56 -8.15 1.38
N PRO A 228 -1.10 -7.29 0.49
CA PRO A 228 -0.40 -6.09 0.06
C PRO A 228 0.14 -5.24 1.22
N LEU A 229 -0.62 -5.13 2.32
CA LEU A 229 -0.22 -4.38 3.50
C LEU A 229 0.93 -5.05 4.27
N SER A 230 0.80 -6.34 4.61
CA SER A 230 1.85 -7.07 5.34
C SER A 230 3.11 -7.23 4.51
N SER A 231 2.96 -7.37 3.20
CA SER A 231 4.01 -7.38 2.18
C SER A 231 4.77 -6.05 2.10
N ALA A 232 4.07 -4.93 2.22
CA ALA A 232 4.70 -3.61 2.22
C ALA A 232 5.55 -3.40 3.47
N ILE A 233 5.03 -3.78 4.63
CA ILE A 233 5.76 -3.73 5.90
C ILE A 233 6.96 -4.68 5.86
N ALA A 234 6.83 -5.89 5.31
CA ALA A 234 7.97 -6.81 5.15
C ALA A 234 9.08 -6.21 4.29
N SER A 235 8.71 -5.52 3.20
CA SER A 235 9.65 -4.83 2.31
C SER A 235 10.33 -3.65 3.01
N ALA A 236 9.59 -2.86 3.79
CA ALA A 236 10.14 -1.78 4.60
C ALA A 236 11.12 -2.30 5.65
N LEU A 237 10.76 -3.38 6.36
CA LEU A 237 11.64 -4.05 7.32
C LEU A 237 12.91 -4.59 6.65
N ALA A 238 12.80 -5.22 5.48
CA ALA A 238 13.97 -5.73 4.75
C ALA A 238 14.92 -4.60 4.34
N LYS A 239 14.37 -3.47 3.87
CA LYS A 239 15.15 -2.26 3.54
C LYS A 239 15.87 -1.68 4.76
N ALA A 240 15.15 -1.45 5.86
CA ALA A 240 15.69 -0.79 7.04
C ALA A 240 16.64 -1.67 7.89
N THR A 241 16.38 -2.99 7.93
CA THR A 241 17.24 -3.92 8.69
C THR A 241 18.46 -4.38 7.90
N GLY A 242 18.44 -4.25 6.56
CA GLY A 242 19.47 -4.82 5.69
C GLY A 242 19.51 -6.36 5.71
N LYS A 243 18.46 -7.00 6.25
CA LYS A 243 18.35 -8.45 6.45
C LYS A 243 17.13 -9.02 5.75
N PRO A 244 17.13 -10.31 5.37
CA PRO A 244 15.98 -10.96 4.78
C PRO A 244 14.85 -11.12 5.78
N ILE A 245 13.61 -10.87 5.34
CA ILE A 245 12.42 -10.93 6.19
C ILE A 245 11.46 -12.00 5.67
N ILE A 246 10.91 -12.82 6.57
CA ILE A 246 9.81 -13.76 6.29
C ILE A 246 8.57 -13.32 7.05
N ILE A 247 7.40 -13.45 6.43
CA ILE A 247 6.12 -13.36 7.12
C ILE A 247 5.86 -14.72 7.78
N GLN A 248 6.02 -14.80 9.09
CA GLN A 248 5.86 -16.05 9.84
C GLN A 248 4.39 -16.37 10.04
N ASN A 249 3.59 -15.39 10.42
CA ASN A 249 2.17 -15.58 10.65
C ASN A 249 1.41 -14.29 10.37
N GLN A 250 0.15 -14.43 9.97
CA GLN A 250 -0.78 -13.31 9.83
C GLN A 250 -2.16 -13.78 10.30
N ARG A 251 -2.71 -13.07 11.28
CA ARG A 251 -4.06 -13.28 11.79
C ARG A 251 -4.90 -12.05 11.50
N ILE A 252 -6.15 -12.27 11.14
CA ILE A 252 -7.13 -11.23 10.92
C ILE A 252 -8.34 -11.59 11.77
N SER A 253 -8.89 -10.64 12.53
CA SER A 253 -10.11 -10.83 13.31
C SER A 253 -11.29 -11.21 12.43
N GLU A 254 -12.32 -11.84 13.01
CA GLU A 254 -13.51 -12.27 12.25
C GLU A 254 -14.24 -11.10 11.57
N ASP A 255 -14.21 -9.91 12.19
CA ASP A 255 -14.80 -8.70 11.63
C ASP A 255 -13.88 -7.98 10.62
N GLY A 256 -12.69 -8.54 10.37
CA GLY A 256 -11.70 -8.05 9.41
C GLY A 256 -10.97 -6.79 9.84
N LYS A 257 -11.23 -6.27 11.05
CA LYS A 257 -10.77 -4.95 11.48
C LYS A 257 -9.37 -4.97 12.08
N ASP A 258 -9.02 -6.05 12.77
CA ASP A 258 -7.77 -6.15 13.50
C ASP A 258 -6.85 -7.16 12.80
N ILE A 259 -5.60 -6.75 12.61
CA ILE A 259 -4.60 -7.52 11.87
C ILE A 259 -3.37 -7.64 12.77
N GLU A 260 -2.96 -8.88 13.04
CA GLU A 260 -1.72 -9.20 13.74
C GLU A 260 -0.77 -9.91 12.78
N ILE A 261 0.47 -9.45 12.70
CA ILE A 261 1.47 -9.97 11.78
C ILE A 261 2.77 -10.24 12.55
N GLU A 262 3.31 -11.43 12.36
CA GLU A 262 4.60 -11.82 12.91
C GLU A 262 5.62 -11.95 11.78
N TYR A 263 6.69 -11.18 11.86
CA TYR A 263 7.81 -11.21 10.92
C TYR A 263 9.01 -11.86 11.58
N GLY A 264 9.75 -12.67 10.82
CA GLY A 264 11.04 -13.24 11.22
C GLY A 264 12.18 -12.59 10.45
N ILE A 265 13.18 -12.09 11.16
CA ILE A 265 14.44 -11.62 10.58
C ILE A 265 15.38 -12.81 10.44
N ILE A 266 15.75 -13.15 9.20
CA ILE A 266 16.68 -14.25 8.93
C ILE A 266 18.11 -13.76 9.20
N GLN A 267 18.84 -14.48 10.03
CA GLN A 267 20.29 -14.28 10.16
C GLN A 267 20.96 -15.01 9.00
N GLU A 268 21.68 -14.26 8.17
CA GLU A 268 22.58 -14.85 7.19
C GLU A 268 23.85 -15.31 7.91
N GLU A 269 24.24 -16.57 7.75
CA GLU A 269 25.56 -17.03 8.20
C GLU A 269 26.62 -16.21 7.47
N GLN A 270 27.46 -15.49 8.23
CA GLN A 270 28.60 -14.79 7.68
C GLN A 270 29.58 -15.85 7.15
N THR A 271 29.62 -16.04 5.82
CA THR A 271 30.76 -16.69 5.20
C THR A 271 31.95 -15.73 5.38
N GLU A 272 32.75 -15.95 6.43
CA GLU A 272 34.05 -15.31 6.59
C GLU A 272 34.83 -15.50 5.28
N LYS A 273 35.26 -14.38 4.70
CA LYS A 273 36.17 -14.34 3.55
C LYS A 273 37.59 -14.66 3.99
#